data_AF-A0AAP5MCT5-F1
#
_entry.id   AF-A0AAP5MCT5-F1
#
_cell.length_a   1.000
_cell.length_b   1.000
_cell.length_c   1.000
_cell.angle_alpha   90.00
_cell.angle_beta   90.00
_cell.angle_gamma   90.00
#
_symmetry.space_group_name_H-M   'P 1'
#
loop_
_entity.id
_entity.type
_entity.pdbx_description
1 polymer ?
#
loop_
_entity_poly.entity_id
_entity_poly.type
_entity_poly.pdbx_seq_one_letter_code
_entity_poly.pdbx_strand_id
1 'polypeptide(L)'
;MAETYKQRRQRLDKIQKETKELQKEIKEIRRKEETRQFIILGRWVTKLLQRGFISQEFYQKDFGSFLTRNADRELFGFPPLPTAEIPNTQKKPAKQKKQQPLESTSALAIFADPPPSATTDKQQPSNNGVRKLPEYDDKNLQEAFDL
;
A
#
# COMPACT_ATOMS: atom_id res chain seq x y z
N MET A 1 7.72 -42.25 -11.75
CA MET A 1 8.17 -42.15 -10.34
C MET A 1 7.39 -41.03 -9.67
N ALA A 2 6.51 -41.34 -8.72
CA ALA A 2 5.76 -40.30 -7.99
C ALA A 2 6.67 -39.62 -6.97
N GLU A 3 6.68 -38.28 -6.93
CA GLU A 3 7.39 -37.51 -5.90
C GLU A 3 6.93 -37.95 -4.50
N THR A 4 7.90 -38.18 -3.61
CA THR A 4 7.58 -38.48 -2.21
C THR A 4 7.01 -37.25 -1.52
N TYR A 5 6.10 -37.45 -0.56
CA TYR A 5 5.48 -36.36 0.20
C TYR A 5 6.51 -35.40 0.85
N LYS A 6 7.62 -35.94 1.35
CA LYS A 6 8.71 -35.16 1.95
C LYS A 6 9.37 -34.21 0.94
N GLN A 7 9.65 -34.68 -0.28
CA GLN A 7 10.24 -33.88 -1.35
C GLN A 7 9.29 -32.74 -1.78
N ARG A 8 7.99 -33.05 -1.92
CA ARG A 8 6.98 -32.04 -2.24
C ARG A 8 6.90 -30.93 -1.19
N ARG A 9 6.91 -31.28 0.10
CA ARG A 9 6.89 -30.29 1.19
C ARG A 9 8.13 -29.39 1.17
N GLN A 10 9.32 -29.97 1.01
CA GLN A 10 10.56 -29.19 0.93
C GLN A 10 10.56 -28.23 -0.26
N ARG A 11 10.02 -28.66 -1.41
CA ARG A 11 9.86 -27.80 -2.58
C ARG A 11 8.91 -26.63 -2.32
N LEU A 12 7.75 -26.90 -1.71
CA LEU A 12 6.80 -25.85 -1.34
C LEU A 12 7.39 -24.86 -0.34
N ASP A 13 8.12 -25.33 0.67
CA ASP A 13 8.77 -24.47 1.65
C ASP A 13 9.85 -23.56 1.00
N LYS A 14 10.58 -24.06 0.00
CA LYS A 14 11.54 -23.26 -0.78
C LYS A 14 10.83 -22.17 -1.58
N ILE A 15 9.82 -22.54 -2.36
CA ILE A 15 9.02 -21.60 -3.15
C ILE A 15 8.38 -20.54 -2.24
N GLN A 16 7.88 -20.91 -1.06
CA GLN A 16 7.32 -19.97 -0.10
C GLN A 16 8.36 -19.00 0.48
N LYS A 17 9.62 -19.43 0.63
CA LYS A 17 10.70 -18.53 1.07
C LYS A 17 11.09 -17.56 -0.04
N GLU A 18 11.30 -18.06 -1.24
CA GLU A 18 11.65 -17.26 -2.42
C GLU A 18 10.57 -16.20 -2.71
N THR A 19 9.29 -16.59 -2.70
CA THR A 19 8.18 -15.66 -2.87
C THR A 19 8.15 -14.57 -1.79
N LYS A 20 8.44 -14.91 -0.53
CA LYS A 20 8.53 -13.92 0.57
C LYS A 20 9.73 -12.98 0.40
N GLU A 21 10.85 -13.47 -0.11
CA GLU A 21 12.04 -12.66 -0.38
C GLU A 21 11.78 -11.69 -1.53
N LEU A 22 11.27 -12.18 -2.66
CA LEU A 22 10.87 -11.35 -3.79
C LEU A 22 9.83 -10.29 -3.40
N GLN A 23 8.83 -10.65 -2.59
CA GLN A 23 7.85 -9.68 -2.09
C GLN A 23 8.46 -8.58 -1.22
N LYS A 24 9.51 -8.88 -0.45
CA LYS A 24 10.22 -7.87 0.35
C LYS A 24 11.01 -6.94 -0.57
N GLU A 25 11.70 -7.49 -1.55
CA GLU A 25 12.47 -6.72 -2.52
C GLU A 25 11.58 -5.76 -3.32
N ILE A 26 10.45 -6.26 -3.85
CA ILE A 26 9.47 -5.42 -4.56
C ILE A 26 8.96 -4.28 -3.67
N LYS A 27 8.67 -4.57 -2.39
CA LYS A 27 8.25 -3.54 -1.43
C LYS A 27 9.34 -2.51 -1.17
N GLU A 28 10.60 -2.93 -1.10
CA GLU A 28 11.73 -2.02 -0.89
C GLU A 28 11.95 -1.11 -2.10
N ILE A 29 11.90 -1.66 -3.32
CA ILE A 29 11.99 -0.90 -4.56
C ILE A 29 10.87 0.14 -4.62
N ARG A 30 9.62 -0.28 -4.40
CA ARG A 30 8.47 0.65 -4.39
C ARG A 30 8.63 1.76 -3.36
N ARG A 31 9.09 1.45 -2.15
CA ARG A 31 9.36 2.47 -1.11
C ARG A 31 10.42 3.47 -1.55
N LYS A 32 11.49 3.01 -2.21
CA LYS A 32 12.54 3.90 -2.75
C LYS A 32 11.99 4.81 -3.85
N GLU A 33 11.17 4.27 -4.73
CA GLU A 33 10.50 5.03 -5.80
C GLU A 33 9.54 6.08 -5.23
N GLU A 34 8.63 5.67 -4.33
CA GLU A 34 7.70 6.57 -3.64
C GLU A 34 8.43 7.68 -2.89
N THR A 35 9.49 7.33 -2.15
CA THR A 35 10.33 8.33 -1.45
C THR A 35 10.93 9.33 -2.43
N ARG A 36 11.46 8.86 -3.57
CA ARG A 36 12.01 9.74 -4.60
C ARG A 36 10.93 10.64 -5.21
N GLN A 37 9.75 10.10 -5.48
CA GLN A 37 8.60 10.89 -5.97
C GLN A 37 8.22 11.99 -4.97
N PHE A 38 8.08 11.67 -3.68
CA PHE A 38 7.76 12.67 -2.66
C PHE A 38 8.84 13.74 -2.50
N ILE A 39 10.13 13.38 -2.61
CA ILE A 39 11.22 14.36 -2.57
C ILE A 39 11.13 15.32 -3.77
N ILE A 40 10.92 14.80 -4.97
CA ILE A 40 10.82 15.62 -6.19
C ILE A 40 9.59 16.53 -6.12
N LEU A 41 8.44 15.97 -5.73
CA LEU A 41 7.19 16.71 -5.58
C LEU A 41 7.33 17.80 -4.52
N GLY A 42 7.91 17.49 -3.35
CA GLY A 42 8.16 18.45 -2.29
C GLY A 42 9.01 19.63 -2.78
N ARG A 43 10.13 19.35 -3.47
CA ARG A 43 10.98 20.39 -4.05
C ARG A 43 10.23 21.28 -5.05
N TRP A 44 9.38 20.68 -5.88
CA TRP A 44 8.59 21.42 -6.85
C TRP A 44 7.55 22.32 -6.16
N VAL A 45 6.81 21.81 -5.17
CA VAL A 45 5.84 22.58 -4.38
C VAL A 45 6.53 23.76 -3.66
N THR A 46 7.70 23.54 -3.07
CA THR A 46 8.49 24.63 -2.45
C THR A 46 8.81 25.72 -3.46
N LYS A 47 9.19 25.38 -4.70
CA LYS A 47 9.42 26.37 -5.76
C LYS A 47 8.16 27.12 -6.17
N LEU A 48 7.00 26.46 -6.19
CA LEU A 48 5.72 27.13 -6.49
C LEU A 48 5.35 28.14 -5.40
N LEU A 49 5.53 27.78 -4.14
CA LEU A 49 5.34 28.67 -2.99
C LEU A 49 6.28 29.89 -3.08
N GLN A 50 7.57 29.68 -3.34
CA GLN A 50 8.55 30.77 -3.47
C GLN A 50 8.23 31.73 -4.62
N ARG A 51 7.62 31.24 -5.69
CA ARG A 51 7.19 32.05 -6.83
C ARG A 51 5.84 32.74 -6.62
N GLY A 52 5.17 32.49 -5.49
CA GLY A 52 3.87 33.07 -5.18
C GLY A 52 2.70 32.47 -5.97
N PHE A 53 2.88 31.33 -6.65
CA PHE A 53 1.79 30.64 -7.34
C PHE A 53 0.77 30.02 -6.38
N ILE A 54 1.22 29.70 -5.17
CA ILE A 54 0.37 29.20 -4.08
C ILE A 54 0.37 30.27 -3.00
N SER A 55 -0.83 30.74 -2.63
CA SER A 55 -0.98 31.68 -1.52
C SER A 55 -0.52 31.05 -0.21
N GLN A 56 0.30 31.78 0.55
CA GLN A 56 0.81 31.33 1.84
C GLN A 56 -0.33 31.05 2.84
N GLU A 57 -1.44 31.78 2.76
CA GLU A 57 -2.61 31.56 3.61
C GLU A 57 -3.30 30.23 3.32
N PHE A 58 -3.42 29.89 2.02
CA PHE A 58 -3.97 28.60 1.60
C PHE A 58 -3.10 27.45 2.10
N TYR A 59 -1.77 27.61 2.00
CA TYR A 59 -0.82 26.65 2.56
C TYR A 59 -1.02 26.48 4.07
N GLN A 60 -1.08 27.57 4.85
CA GLN A 60 -1.20 27.44 6.31
C GLN A 60 -2.51 26.80 6.75
N LYS A 61 -3.64 27.14 6.13
CA LYS A 61 -4.95 26.63 6.53
C LYS A 61 -5.12 25.14 6.21
N ASP A 62 -4.77 24.74 4.98
CA ASP A 62 -5.07 23.38 4.52
C ASP A 62 -3.96 22.41 4.90
N PHE A 63 -2.68 22.80 4.79
CA PHE A 63 -1.55 21.91 5.10
C PHE A 63 -1.50 21.54 6.59
N GLY A 64 -1.87 22.47 7.48
CA GLY A 64 -1.90 22.22 8.92
C GLY A 64 -2.83 21.07 9.33
N SER A 65 -3.86 20.75 8.54
CA SER A 65 -4.76 19.62 8.78
C SER A 65 -4.13 18.25 8.49
N PHE A 66 -3.13 18.21 7.60
CA PHE A 66 -2.42 16.98 7.24
C PHE A 66 -1.30 16.64 8.24
N LEU A 67 -0.87 17.60 9.05
CA LEU A 67 0.18 17.41 10.06
C LEU A 67 -0.39 16.81 11.34
N THR A 68 -0.35 15.48 11.42
CA THR A 68 -0.89 14.69 12.55
C THR A 68 0.08 14.54 13.72
N ARG A 69 1.39 14.67 13.49
CA ARG A 69 2.42 14.51 14.52
C ARG A 69 2.96 15.87 14.95
N ASN A 70 3.17 16.05 16.25
CA ASN A 70 3.72 17.30 16.78
C ASN A 70 5.13 17.61 16.25
N ALA A 71 5.97 16.59 16.04
CA ALA A 71 7.30 16.78 15.42
C ALA A 71 7.21 17.34 13.99
N ASP A 72 6.25 16.86 13.20
CA ASP A 72 6.07 17.36 11.83
C ASP A 72 5.49 18.79 11.86
N ARG A 73 4.60 19.11 12.81
CA ARG A 73 4.06 20.47 13.01
C ARG A 73 5.15 21.47 13.34
N GLU A 74 6.10 21.10 14.21
CA GLU A 74 7.24 21.93 14.59
C GLU A 74 8.12 22.30 13.38
N LEU A 75 8.40 21.34 12.49
CA LEU A 75 9.19 21.57 11.27
C LEU A 75 8.61 22.66 10.36
N PHE A 76 7.29 22.85 10.41
CA PHE A 76 6.57 23.83 9.60
C PHE A 76 6.03 25.02 10.44
N GLY A 77 6.43 25.14 11.70
CA GLY A 77 6.06 26.26 12.58
C GLY A 77 4.60 26.27 13.04
N PHE A 78 3.89 25.13 12.98
CA PHE A 78 2.52 25.01 13.45
C PHE A 78 2.46 24.77 14.97
N PRO A 79 1.42 25.30 15.66
CA PRO A 79 1.22 25.01 17.08
C PRO A 79 0.98 23.51 17.29
N PRO A 80 1.47 22.92 18.40
CA PRO A 80 1.28 21.51 18.69
C PRO A 80 -0.20 21.18 18.87
N LEU A 81 -0.61 19.98 18.45
CA LEU A 81 -1.96 19.50 18.73
C LEU A 81 -2.07 19.16 20.22
N PRO A 82 -3.23 19.45 20.86
CA PRO A 82 -3.50 19.00 22.21
C PRO A 82 -3.34 17.49 22.21
N THR A 83 -2.47 17.00 23.08
CA THR A 83 -2.17 15.58 23.18
C THR A 83 -3.37 14.91 23.85
N ALA A 84 -4.43 14.65 23.08
CA ALA A 84 -5.38 13.63 23.48
C ALA A 84 -4.56 12.36 23.66
N GLU A 85 -4.61 11.77 24.85
CA GLU A 85 -3.82 10.62 25.26
C GLU A 85 -3.98 9.47 24.27
N ILE A 86 -3.16 9.44 23.22
CA ILE A 86 -3.04 8.26 22.37
C ILE A 86 -2.23 7.28 23.23
N PRO A 87 -2.81 6.16 23.70
CA PRO A 87 -2.10 5.24 24.57
C PRO A 87 -0.81 4.81 23.90
N ASN A 88 0.29 5.20 24.55
CA ASN A 88 1.64 4.83 24.19
C ASN A 88 1.84 3.33 24.43
N THR A 89 1.46 2.53 23.45
CA THR A 89 1.93 1.15 23.29
C THR A 89 2.57 1.11 21.91
N GLN A 90 3.90 1.08 21.78
CA GLN A 90 4.70 -0.11 22.02
C GLN A 90 6.11 0.25 22.53
N LYS A 91 6.33 0.15 23.84
CA LYS A 91 7.61 -0.30 24.38
C LYS A 91 7.81 -1.74 23.88
N LYS A 92 8.90 -2.00 23.14
CA LYS A 92 9.36 -3.37 22.85
C LYS A 92 9.55 -4.14 24.16
N PRO A 93 8.87 -5.29 24.38
CA PRO A 93 9.30 -6.20 25.42
C PRO A 93 10.43 -7.10 24.91
N ALA A 94 11.43 -7.27 25.76
CA ALA A 94 12.59 -8.12 25.58
C ALA A 94 12.20 -9.60 25.41
N LYS A 95 13.06 -10.32 24.68
CA LYS A 95 13.04 -11.76 24.44
C LYS A 95 12.76 -12.56 25.71
N GLN A 96 11.74 -13.42 25.69
CA GLN A 96 11.68 -14.61 26.54
C GLN A 96 11.40 -15.85 25.70
N LYS A 97 12.17 -16.91 26.00
CA LYS A 97 12.24 -18.20 25.32
C LYS A 97 10.96 -19.03 25.56
N LYS A 98 10.55 -19.73 24.50
CA LYS A 98 9.85 -21.04 24.39
C LYS A 98 9.17 -21.60 25.65
N GLN A 99 7.91 -21.99 25.49
CA GLN A 99 7.48 -23.40 25.51
C GLN A 99 6.10 -23.56 24.81
N GLN A 100 5.96 -24.63 24.03
CA GLN A 100 4.72 -25.22 23.49
C GLN A 100 4.45 -26.49 24.33
N PRO A 101 3.19 -26.99 24.49
CA PRO A 101 2.52 -27.74 23.42
C PRO A 101 0.97 -27.66 23.29
N LEU A 102 0.54 -27.97 22.05
CA LEU A 102 -0.69 -28.58 21.50
C LEU A 102 -2.05 -28.49 22.22
N GLU A 103 -3.10 -28.16 21.44
CA GLU A 103 -4.26 -29.01 21.00
C GLU A 103 -5.12 -28.16 20.02
N SER A 104 -5.21 -28.47 18.72
CA SER A 104 -6.23 -29.27 18.00
C SER A 104 -7.71 -28.86 18.21
N THR A 105 -8.31 -28.26 17.18
CA THR A 105 -9.66 -28.51 16.61
C THR A 105 -9.92 -27.45 15.52
N SER A 106 -9.79 -27.77 14.24
CA SER A 106 -10.88 -28.21 13.34
C SER A 106 -12.03 -27.20 13.22
N ALA A 107 -12.09 -26.46 12.10
CA ALA A 107 -13.27 -26.37 11.22
C ALA A 107 -13.04 -25.32 10.12
N LEU A 108 -12.95 -25.83 8.89
CA LEU A 108 -13.12 -25.10 7.65
C LEU A 108 -14.64 -25.01 7.41
N ALA A 109 -15.20 -23.81 7.24
CA ALA A 109 -16.50 -23.64 6.59
C ALA A 109 -16.54 -22.26 5.92
N ILE A 110 -16.23 -22.27 4.63
CA ILE A 110 -16.66 -21.28 3.65
C ILE A 110 -18.10 -21.67 3.30
N PHE A 111 -19.09 -20.82 3.54
CA PHE A 111 -20.29 -20.74 2.70
C PHE A 111 -20.90 -19.35 2.82
N ALA A 112 -21.00 -18.70 1.67
CA ALA A 112 -21.76 -17.50 1.44
C ALA A 112 -23.26 -17.81 1.55
N ASP A 113 -24.05 -16.83 1.98
CA ASP A 113 -25.26 -16.44 1.27
C ASP A 113 -25.64 -14.97 1.58
N PRO A 114 -26.24 -14.25 0.62
CA PRO A 114 -26.45 -12.79 0.65
C PRO A 114 -27.75 -12.38 1.38
N PRO A 115 -27.86 -11.14 1.88
CA PRO A 115 -29.12 -10.63 2.41
C PRO A 115 -30.12 -10.27 1.29
N PRO A 116 -31.44 -10.49 1.51
CA PRO A 116 -32.49 -10.26 0.53
C PRO A 116 -32.91 -8.78 0.43
N SER A 117 -33.16 -8.37 -0.81
CA SER A 117 -34.19 -7.44 -1.30
C SER A 117 -34.61 -6.24 -0.43
N ALA A 118 -34.20 -5.04 -0.87
CA ALA A 118 -35.00 -3.83 -0.72
C ALA A 118 -34.97 -3.01 -2.03
N THR A 119 -36.17 -2.76 -2.54
CA THR A 119 -36.63 -1.99 -3.70
C THR A 119 -36.16 -0.52 -3.71
N THR A 120 -35.96 0.08 -4.89
CA THR A 120 -36.81 1.16 -5.49
C THR A 120 -36.13 1.82 -6.71
N ASP A 121 -36.96 2.08 -7.73
CA ASP A 121 -36.81 2.85 -8.98
C ASP A 121 -35.78 3.99 -9.08
N LYS A 122 -35.14 4.12 -10.27
CA LYS A 122 -35.42 5.20 -11.26
C LYS A 122 -34.48 5.16 -12.48
N GLN A 123 -35.10 5.04 -13.66
CA GLN A 123 -34.86 5.74 -14.94
C GLN A 123 -33.43 5.94 -15.50
N GLN A 124 -33.24 5.39 -16.72
CA GLN A 124 -32.29 5.67 -17.83
C GLN A 124 -32.04 7.18 -18.12
N PRO A 125 -31.01 7.60 -18.93
CA PRO A 125 -30.55 6.94 -20.18
C PRO A 125 -29.05 7.02 -20.58
N SER A 126 -28.74 6.19 -21.60
CA SER A 126 -27.70 6.27 -22.67
C SER A 126 -26.49 7.20 -22.50
N ASN A 127 -25.28 6.64 -22.74
CA ASN A 127 -24.42 7.20 -23.80
C ASN A 127 -23.28 6.28 -24.27
N ASN A 128 -23.02 6.42 -25.57
CA ASN A 128 -22.04 5.72 -26.40
C ASN A 128 -20.59 5.88 -25.92
N GLY A 129 -19.76 4.86 -26.19
CA GLY A 129 -18.31 5.04 -26.29
C GLY A 129 -17.43 3.87 -25.86
N VAL A 130 -17.62 2.67 -26.41
CA VAL A 130 -16.62 1.60 -26.30
C VAL A 130 -15.41 1.99 -27.15
N ARG A 131 -14.42 2.67 -26.55
CA ARG A 131 -13.06 2.71 -27.11
C ARG A 131 -12.47 1.33 -26.88
N LYS A 132 -12.35 0.52 -27.95
CA LYS A 132 -11.50 -0.67 -27.94
C LYS A 132 -10.08 -0.23 -27.56
N LEU A 133 -9.53 -0.81 -26.50
CA LEU A 133 -8.09 -0.78 -26.25
C LEU A 133 -7.39 -1.45 -27.44
N PRO A 134 -6.30 -0.89 -27.97
CA PRO A 134 -5.50 -1.62 -28.95
C PRO A 134 -4.91 -2.85 -28.25
N GLU A 135 -5.18 -4.00 -28.85
CA GLU A 135 -4.57 -5.28 -28.54
C GLU A 135 -3.06 -5.15 -28.82
N TYR A 136 -2.24 -5.28 -27.79
CA TYR A 136 -0.78 -5.22 -27.92
C TYR A 136 -0.31 -6.61 -28.37
N ASP A 137 0.15 -6.71 -29.63
CA ASP A 137 0.83 -7.90 -30.14
C ASP A 137 2.23 -7.99 -29.53
N ASP A 138 2.47 -8.98 -28.67
CA ASP A 138 3.74 -9.27 -27.97
C ASP A 138 4.92 -9.68 -28.89
N LYS A 139 4.87 -9.37 -30.19
CA LYS A 139 5.83 -9.88 -31.17
C LYS A 139 6.88 -8.90 -31.66
N ASN A 140 7.03 -7.71 -31.08
CA ASN A 140 8.07 -6.79 -31.54
C ASN A 140 8.81 -6.03 -30.44
N LEU A 141 9.42 -6.79 -29.52
CA LEU A 141 10.33 -6.26 -28.48
C LEU A 141 11.80 -6.65 -28.70
N GLN A 142 12.16 -7.21 -29.86
CA GLN A 142 13.51 -7.66 -30.15
C GLN A 142 14.34 -6.70 -31.02
N GLU A 143 13.77 -5.62 -31.57
CA GLU A 143 14.50 -4.69 -32.48
C GLU A 143 14.83 -3.32 -31.86
N ALA A 144 14.49 -3.06 -30.60
CA ALA A 144 14.71 -1.74 -29.98
C ALA A 144 16.02 -1.60 -29.18
N PHE A 145 16.94 -2.57 -29.25
CA PHE A 145 18.19 -2.55 -28.50
C PHE A 145 19.48 -2.74 -29.32
N ASP A 146 19.40 -2.73 -30.65
CA ASP A 146 20.59 -2.67 -31.51
C ASP A 146 20.41 -1.62 -32.60
N LEU A 147 20.81 -0.37 -32.29
CA LEU A 147 21.46 0.62 -33.19
C LEU A 147 21.67 1.96 -32.47
#